data_AF-A0A556MFJ6-F1
#
_entry.id   AF-A0A556MFJ6-F1
#
_cell.length_a   1.000
_cell.length_b   1.000
_cell.length_c   1.000
_cell.angle_alpha   90.00
_cell.angle_beta   90.00
_cell.angle_gamma   90.00
#
_symmetry.space_group_name_H-M   'P 1'
#
loop_
_entity.id
_entity.type
_entity.pdbx_description
1 polymer ?
#
loop_
_entity_poly.entity_id
_entity_poly.type
_entity_poly.pdbx_seq_one_letter_code
_entity_poly.pdbx_strand_id
1 'polypeptide(L)'
;MKNTLFLLIALALLSSCTAKKPLTKTTNVVLIPPPVHETNDGSSFEKALIITATSESTGISAEYAWLYKKYPGNKRAGQSLAYHDKKPYDIIKVTTTDGKSIDTYFDISNFFGKF
;
A
#
# COMPACT_ATOMS: atom_id res chain seq x y z
N MET A 1 -20.69 10.68 -45.82
CA MET A 1 -20.68 9.28 -46.28
C MET A 1 -20.81 8.40 -45.04
N LYS A 2 -21.97 7.79 -44.84
CA LYS A 2 -22.31 6.96 -43.68
C LYS A 2 -22.02 5.50 -44.05
N ASN A 3 -21.03 4.88 -43.42
CA ASN A 3 -20.80 3.45 -43.53
C ASN A 3 -21.46 2.73 -42.36
N THR A 4 -22.52 2.02 -42.70
CA THR A 4 -23.14 0.91 -41.97
C THR A 4 -22.15 -0.23 -41.73
N LEU A 5 -22.26 -0.96 -40.61
CA LEU A 5 -22.57 -2.40 -40.58
C LEU A 5 -22.48 -2.96 -39.14
N PHE A 6 -23.48 -3.78 -38.81
CA PHE A 6 -23.74 -4.47 -37.54
C PHE A 6 -22.58 -5.34 -37.02
N LEU A 7 -22.46 -5.44 -35.69
CA LEU A 7 -22.18 -6.73 -35.04
C LEU A 7 -22.84 -6.79 -33.65
N LEU A 8 -23.91 -7.59 -33.56
CA LEU A 8 -24.49 -8.08 -32.31
C LEU A 8 -23.53 -9.12 -31.72
N ILE A 9 -23.01 -8.86 -30.51
CA ILE A 9 -22.41 -9.89 -29.67
C ILE A 9 -23.23 -9.95 -28.39
N ALA A 10 -24.12 -10.95 -28.33
CA ALA A 10 -24.73 -11.40 -27.11
C ALA A 10 -23.67 -12.14 -26.29
N LEU A 11 -23.28 -11.61 -25.13
CA LEU A 11 -22.44 -12.31 -24.16
C LEU A 11 -23.28 -12.64 -22.93
N ALA A 12 -23.76 -13.88 -22.89
CA ALA A 12 -24.35 -14.49 -21.71
C ALA A 12 -23.26 -15.14 -20.85
N LEU A 13 -23.50 -15.17 -19.53
CA LEU A 13 -22.80 -15.92 -18.46
C LEU A 13 -21.50 -15.22 -17.98
N LEU A 14 -21.30 -14.95 -16.68
CA LEU A 14 -21.31 -15.91 -15.58
C LEU A 14 -21.71 -15.25 -14.24
N SER A 15 -22.60 -15.91 -13.50
CA SER A 15 -22.93 -15.61 -12.10
C SER A 15 -21.68 -15.74 -11.21
N SER A 16 -21.30 -14.67 -10.53
CA SER A 16 -20.22 -14.68 -9.55
C SER A 16 -20.66 -15.39 -8.27
N CYS A 17 -20.03 -16.52 -7.97
CA CYS A 17 -20.08 -17.12 -6.63
C CYS A 17 -19.30 -16.22 -5.66
N THR A 18 -19.99 -15.58 -4.71
CA THR A 18 -19.35 -14.86 -3.60
C THR A 18 -19.11 -15.85 -2.45
N ALA A 19 -17.86 -16.28 -2.27
CA ALA A 19 -17.46 -17.01 -1.07
C ALA A 19 -16.96 -16.00 -0.03
N LYS A 20 -17.79 -15.71 0.98
CA LYS A 20 -17.38 -14.89 2.14
C LYS A 20 -16.51 -15.74 3.07
N LYS A 21 -15.20 -15.49 3.12
CA LYS A 21 -14.32 -16.05 4.17
C LYS A 21 -14.39 -15.14 5.42
N PRO A 22 -14.59 -15.67 6.63
CA PRO A 22 -14.47 -14.90 7.86
C PRO A 22 -13.01 -14.56 8.14
N LEU A 23 -12.76 -13.29 8.46
CA LEU A 23 -11.44 -12.75 8.79
C LEU A 23 -11.19 -12.94 10.29
N THR A 24 -10.47 -13.98 10.68
CA THR A 24 -9.95 -14.12 12.04
C THR A 24 -8.72 -13.23 12.19
N LYS A 25 -8.91 -12.03 12.77
CA LYS A 25 -7.82 -11.16 13.20
C LYS A 25 -7.21 -11.72 14.48
N THR A 26 -6.06 -12.38 14.36
CA THR A 26 -5.11 -12.52 15.48
C THR A 26 -3.73 -12.18 14.96
N THR A 27 -3.33 -10.93 15.15
CA THR A 27 -1.94 -10.50 14.98
C THR A 27 -1.45 -10.04 16.35
N ASN A 28 -0.66 -10.87 17.02
CA ASN A 28 0.14 -10.44 18.16
C ASN A 28 1.24 -9.53 17.62
N VAL A 29 1.00 -8.22 17.58
CA VAL A 29 2.03 -7.22 17.27
C VAL A 29 2.74 -6.89 18.58
N VAL A 30 3.91 -7.50 18.80
CA VAL A 30 4.83 -7.07 19.86
C VAL A 30 5.47 -5.77 19.40
N LEU A 31 5.05 -4.66 20.00
CA LEU A 31 5.65 -3.34 19.81
C LEU A 31 6.93 -3.28 20.65
N ILE A 32 8.08 -3.49 20.04
CA ILE A 32 9.36 -3.11 20.67
C ILE A 32 9.42 -1.57 20.62
N PRO A 33 9.47 -0.85 21.76
CA PRO A 33 9.63 0.60 21.72
C PRO A 33 11.05 0.95 21.23
N PRO A 34 11.19 1.78 20.17
CA PRO A 34 12.49 2.20 19.69
C PRO A 34 13.17 3.20 20.65
N PRO A 35 14.52 3.29 20.63
CA PRO A 35 15.27 4.29 21.39
C PRO A 35 14.88 5.72 20.98
N VAL A 36 14.87 6.61 21.98
CA VAL A 36 14.10 7.87 22.07
C VAL A 36 14.54 9.03 21.15
N HIS A 37 15.44 8.85 20.16
CA HIS A 37 16.01 10.02 19.45
C HIS A 37 15.88 10.12 17.93
N GLU A 38 15.33 9.15 17.21
CA GLU A 38 14.87 9.37 15.83
C GLU A 38 13.66 8.46 15.60
N THR A 39 12.45 9.01 15.63
CA THR A 39 11.27 8.20 15.26
C THR A 39 11.23 8.11 13.75
N ASN A 40 11.36 6.90 13.20
CA ASN A 40 11.02 6.61 11.81
C ASN A 40 9.53 6.89 11.63
N ASP A 41 9.20 8.12 11.25
CA ASP A 41 7.84 8.62 11.09
C ASP A 41 7.37 8.59 9.62
N GLY A 42 8.27 8.23 8.71
CA GLY A 42 8.02 8.13 7.28
C GLY A 42 8.06 9.47 6.55
N SER A 43 8.60 10.55 7.13
CA SER A 43 8.61 11.89 6.51
C SER A 43 9.72 12.13 5.49
N SER A 44 10.74 11.28 5.44
CA SER A 44 11.86 11.34 4.49
C SER A 44 12.50 9.97 4.29
N PHE A 45 13.51 9.87 3.42
CA PHE A 45 14.30 8.64 3.25
C PHE A 45 15.02 8.20 4.53
N GLU A 46 15.57 9.16 5.28
CA GLU A 46 16.31 8.92 6.53
C GLU A 46 15.37 8.50 7.68
N LYS A 47 14.12 8.95 7.63
CA LYS A 47 13.07 8.63 8.60
C LYS A 47 12.07 7.59 8.09
N ALA A 48 12.41 6.88 7.03
CA ALA A 48 11.51 5.93 6.38
C ALA A 48 11.06 4.82 7.34
N LEU A 49 9.82 4.38 7.17
CA LEU A 49 9.25 3.27 7.92
C LEU A 49 9.84 1.97 7.42
N ILE A 50 10.52 1.23 8.29
CA ILE A 50 11.13 -0.05 7.94
C ILE A 50 10.07 -1.13 8.05
N ILE A 51 9.78 -1.80 6.94
CA ILE A 51 8.85 -2.92 6.89
C ILE A 51 9.64 -4.24 6.92
N THR A 52 9.40 -5.09 7.91
CA THR A 52 10.12 -6.37 8.10
C THR A 52 9.43 -7.57 7.45
N ALA A 53 8.56 -7.31 6.47
CA ALA A 53 7.90 -8.37 5.71
C ALA A 53 8.89 -9.16 4.85
N THR A 54 8.55 -10.40 4.53
CA THR A 54 9.42 -11.31 3.76
C THR A 54 8.96 -11.54 2.32
N SER A 55 7.77 -11.04 1.96
CA SER A 55 7.23 -11.09 0.59
C SER A 55 6.49 -9.82 0.23
N GLU A 56 6.38 -9.50 -1.06
CA GLU A 56 5.70 -8.30 -1.55
C GLU A 56 4.24 -8.24 -1.10
N SER A 57 3.52 -9.35 -1.16
CA SER A 57 2.13 -9.41 -0.71
C SER A 57 1.98 -8.98 0.76
N THR A 58 2.87 -9.46 1.62
CA THR A 58 2.83 -9.12 3.06
C THR A 58 3.39 -7.73 3.34
N GLY A 59 4.39 -7.29 2.58
CA GLY A 59 4.98 -5.95 2.67
C GLY A 59 3.99 -4.85 2.28
N ILE A 60 3.41 -4.95 1.09
CA ILE A 60 2.41 -4.01 0.56
C ILE A 60 1.19 -3.92 1.51
N SER A 61 0.76 -5.07 2.04
CA SER A 61 -0.34 -5.10 3.02
C SER A 61 0.01 -4.34 4.31
N ALA A 62 1.26 -4.43 4.76
CA ALA A 62 1.73 -3.72 5.95
C ALA A 62 1.82 -2.20 5.73
N GLU A 63 2.27 -1.75 4.57
CA GLU A 63 2.32 -0.33 4.20
C GLU A 63 0.93 0.31 4.26
N TYR A 64 -0.06 -0.31 3.59
CA TYR A 64 -1.43 0.20 3.61
C TYR A 64 -2.04 0.14 5.01
N ALA A 65 -1.79 -0.93 5.77
CA ALA A 65 -2.28 -1.02 7.13
C ALA A 65 -1.74 0.11 8.01
N TRP A 66 -0.46 0.48 7.85
CA TRP A 66 0.15 1.59 8.56
C TRP A 66 -0.50 2.92 8.17
N LEU A 67 -0.67 3.19 6.88
CA LEU A 67 -1.30 4.43 6.38
C LEU A 67 -2.74 4.59 6.88
N TYR A 68 -3.55 3.54 6.82
CA TYR A 68 -4.93 3.59 7.31
C TYR A 68 -5.02 3.80 8.82
N LYS A 69 -4.06 3.26 9.57
CA LYS A 69 -3.98 3.48 11.02
C LYS A 69 -3.52 4.91 11.34
N LYS A 70 -2.51 5.42 10.65
CA LYS A 70 -1.91 6.74 10.90
C LYS A 70 -2.80 7.89 10.43
N TYR A 71 -3.43 7.72 9.27
CA TYR A 71 -4.30 8.73 8.64
C TYR A 71 -5.70 8.15 8.39
N PRO A 72 -6.55 8.00 9.43
CA PRO A 72 -7.88 7.45 9.25
C PRO A 72 -8.72 8.24 8.24
N GLY A 73 -9.34 7.52 7.30
CA GLY A 73 -10.18 8.13 6.25
C GLY A 73 -9.39 8.79 5.11
N ASN A 74 -8.07 8.63 5.06
CA ASN A 74 -7.27 9.11 3.94
C ASN A 74 -7.70 8.50 2.60
N LYS A 75 -7.39 9.20 1.51
CA LYS A 75 -7.49 8.69 0.15
C LYS A 75 -6.08 8.56 -0.43
N ARG A 76 -5.79 7.44 -1.09
CA ARG A 76 -4.53 7.33 -1.85
C ARG A 76 -4.58 8.28 -3.05
N ALA A 77 -3.50 9.02 -3.23
CA ALA A 77 -3.33 9.98 -4.32
C ALA A 77 -2.19 9.58 -5.28
N GLY A 78 -1.26 8.72 -4.85
CA GLY A 78 -0.20 8.20 -5.72
C GLY A 78 0.74 7.26 -5.00
N GLN A 79 1.58 6.57 -5.77
CA GLN A 79 2.67 5.73 -5.28
C GLN A 79 3.81 5.76 -6.29
N SER A 80 5.05 5.75 -5.80
CA SER A 80 6.25 5.69 -6.64
C SER A 80 7.35 4.88 -5.97
N LEU A 81 8.07 4.09 -6.76
CA LEU A 81 9.30 3.43 -6.37
C LEU A 81 10.47 4.41 -6.55
N ALA A 82 11.31 4.54 -5.53
CA ALA A 82 12.54 5.33 -5.57
C ALA A 82 13.73 4.51 -5.05
N TYR A 83 14.92 4.86 -5.52
CA TYR A 83 16.17 4.35 -4.94
C TYR A 83 16.91 5.49 -4.27
N HIS A 84 17.32 5.27 -3.02
CA HIS A 84 18.16 6.20 -2.27
C HIS A 84 19.24 5.36 -1.56
N ASP A 85 20.51 5.74 -1.71
CA ASP A 85 21.65 4.98 -1.17
C ASP A 85 21.61 3.47 -1.48
N LYS A 86 21.23 3.13 -2.73
CA LYS A 86 21.10 1.75 -3.25
C LYS A 86 20.03 0.90 -2.55
N LYS A 87 19.16 1.49 -1.73
CA LYS A 87 18.00 0.82 -1.14
C LYS A 87 16.73 1.20 -1.90
N PRO A 88 15.81 0.25 -2.14
CA PRO A 88 14.50 0.54 -2.71
C PRO A 88 13.56 1.10 -1.63
N TYR A 89 12.76 2.09 -2.02
CA TYR A 89 11.74 2.71 -1.19
C TYR A 89 10.43 2.83 -1.95
N ASP A 90 9.33 2.57 -1.27
CA ASP A 90 8.01 2.98 -1.74
C ASP A 90 7.63 4.31 -1.09
N ILE A 91 7.26 5.28 -1.92
CA ILE A 91 6.74 6.58 -1.50
C ILE A 91 5.25 6.58 -1.82
N ILE A 92 4.41 6.58 -0.79
CA ILE A 92 2.96 6.57 -0.95
C ILE A 92 2.40 7.94 -0.57
N LYS A 93 1.73 8.56 -1.53
CA LYS A 93 1.03 9.83 -1.35
C LYS A 93 -0.41 9.58 -0.93
N VAL A 94 -0.81 10.19 0.18
CA VAL A 94 -2.21 10.20 0.64
C VAL A 94 -2.72 11.62 0.78
N THR A 95 -4.03 11.80 0.57
CA THR A 95 -4.77 13.00 0.95
C THR A 95 -5.55 12.70 2.23
N THR A 96 -5.27 13.42 3.30
CA THR A 96 -5.97 13.32 4.59
C THR A 96 -7.37 13.94 4.51
N THR A 97 -8.20 13.69 5.52
CA THR A 97 -9.58 14.21 5.56
C THR A 97 -9.66 15.73 5.69
N ASP A 98 -8.63 16.37 6.25
CA ASP A 98 -8.45 17.83 6.28
C ASP A 98 -7.82 18.39 4.99
N GLY A 99 -7.63 17.55 3.96
CA GLY A 99 -7.18 17.96 2.62
C GLY A 99 -5.67 18.08 2.45
N LYS A 100 -4.86 17.73 3.45
CA LYS A 100 -3.39 17.76 3.34
C LYS A 100 -2.90 16.60 2.47
N SER A 101 -1.90 16.89 1.64
CA SER A 101 -1.16 15.86 0.90
C SER A 101 0.07 15.46 1.69
N ILE A 102 0.21 14.17 1.98
CA ILE A 102 1.31 13.61 2.77
C ILE A 102 2.00 12.53 1.94
N ASP A 103 3.31 12.67 1.76
CA ASP A 103 4.18 11.62 1.25
C ASP A 103 4.73 10.82 2.43
N THR A 104 4.58 9.49 2.37
CA THR A 104 5.12 8.57 3.38
C THR A 104 6.12 7.63 2.73
N TYR A 105 7.33 7.56 3.30
CA TYR A 105 8.45 6.79 2.80
C TYR A 105 8.57 5.47 3.55
N PHE A 106 8.63 4.36 2.81
CA PHE A 106 8.80 3.01 3.33
C PHE A 106 10.10 2.40 2.81
N ASP A 107 10.96 1.90 3.70
CA ASP A 107 12.10 1.07 3.32
C ASP A 107 11.58 -0.35 3.05
N ILE A 108 11.62 -0.74 1.78
CA ILE A 108 11.07 -2.02 1.29
C ILE A 108 12.16 -3.05 0.97
N SER A 109 13.41 -2.78 1.39
CA SER A 109 14.59 -3.63 1.12
C SER A 109 14.37 -5.10 1.51
N ASN A 110 13.54 -5.35 2.53
CA ASN A 110 13.29 -6.70 3.04
C ASN A 110 12.42 -7.55 2.12
N PHE A 111 11.57 -6.97 1.28
CA PHE A 111 10.60 -7.72 0.49
C PHE A 111 10.57 -7.39 -1.00
N PHE A 112 11.20 -6.30 -1.44
CA PHE A 112 11.22 -5.91 -2.86
C PHE A 112 11.76 -7.03 -3.75
N GLY A 113 10.98 -7.44 -4.75
CA GLY A 113 11.32 -8.54 -5.67
C GLY A 113 11.16 -9.95 -5.09
N LYS A 114 10.52 -10.10 -3.92
CA LYS A 114 10.29 -11.41 -3.27
C LYS A 114 8.80 -11.75 -3.30
N PHE A 115 8.41 -12.72 -4.14
CA PHE A 115 7.02 -13.11 -4.36
C PHE A 115 6.56 -14.24 -3.44
#